data_AF-A0A200PYF7-F1
#
_entry.id   AF-A0A200PYF7-F1
#
_cell.length_a   1.000
_cell.length_b   1.000
_cell.length_c   1.000
_cell.angle_alpha   90.00
_cell.angle_beta   90.00
_cell.angle_gamma   90.00
#
_symmetry.space_group_name_H-M   'P 1'
#
loop_
_entity.id
_entity.type
_entity.pdbx_description
1 polymer ?
#
loop_
_entity_poly.entity_id
_entity_poly.type
_entity_poly.pdbx_seq_one_letter_code
_entity_poly.pdbx_strand_id
1 'polypeptide(L)' 'MHCKIQSVESSPNCILYIKTHDGREIRSYDPRIEANDTIKLELEAGANPNIYIGWGLYEVKI' A
#
# COMPACT_ATOMS: atom_id res chain seq x y z
N MET A 1 -4.13 -0.89 -11.36
CA MET A 1 -3.03 -1.88 -11.49
C MET A 1 -3.01 -2.72 -10.22
N HIS A 2 -2.77 -4.05 -10.30
CA HIS A 2 -2.66 -4.90 -9.10
C HIS A 2 -1.19 -5.15 -8.78
N CYS A 3 -0.80 -4.91 -7.53
CA CYS A 3 0.54 -5.15 -7.03
C CYS A 3 0.49 -6.01 -5.77
N LYS A 4 1.37 -7.00 -5.66
CA LYS A 4 1.56 -7.75 -4.42
C LYS A 4 2.56 -7.03 -3.52
N ILE A 5 2.29 -7.01 -2.22
CA ILE A 5 3.21 -6.53 -1.20
C ILE A 5 4.29 -7.60 -0.97
N GLN A 6 5.54 -7.20 -1.12
CA GLN A 6 6.72 -8.05 -0.88
C GLN A 6 7.14 -8.00 0.57
N SER A 7 7.20 -6.79 1.16
CA SER A 7 7.56 -6.61 2.57
C SER A 7 6.93 -5.35 3.13
N VAL A 8 6.72 -5.35 4.45
CA VAL A 8 6.26 -4.20 5.23
C VAL A 8 7.27 -3.97 6.34
N GLU A 9 7.81 -2.75 6.43
CA GLU A 9 8.75 -2.34 7.45
C GLU A 9 8.11 -1.24 8.31
N SER A 10 8.02 -1.47 9.61
CA SER A 10 7.47 -0.49 10.54
C SER A 10 8.56 0.46 11.04
N SER A 11 8.24 1.74 11.04
CA SER A 11 9.10 2.81 11.55
C SER A 11 8.66 3.24 12.95
N PRO A 12 9.57 3.75 13.80
CA PRO A 12 9.24 4.27 15.13
C PRO A 12 8.18 5.37 15.13
N ASN A 13 7.99 6.06 14.01
CA ASN A 13 7.00 7.14 13.84
C ASN A 13 5.60 6.64 13.42
N CYS A 14 5.28 5.36 13.64
CA CYS A 14 4.04 4.73 13.17
C CYS A 14 3.82 4.85 11.64
N ILE A 15 4.92 4.92 10.88
CA ILE A 15 4.92 4.91 9.42
C ILE A 15 5.26 3.49 8.98
N LEU A 16 4.44 2.92 8.11
CA LEU A 16 4.73 1.67 7.42
C LEU A 16 5.33 1.96 6.05
N TYR A 17 6.48 1.34 5.78
CA TYR A 17 7.12 1.32 4.48
C TYR A 17 6.79 -0.01 3.80
N ILE A 18 5.97 0.08 2.76
CA ILE A 18 5.44 -1.06 2.03
C ILE A 18 6.21 -1.16 0.72
N LYS A 19 6.96 -2.24 0.55
CA LYS A 19 7.64 -2.54 -0.70
C LYS A 19 6.77 -3.48 -1.51
N THR A 20 6.42 -3.03 -2.71
CA THR A 20 5.67 -3.84 -3.67
C THR A 20 6.61 -4.64 -4.56
N HIS A 21 6.13 -5.75 -5.12
CA HIS A 21 6.90 -6.56 -6.08
C HIS A 21 7.32 -5.79 -7.35
N ASP A 22 6.63 -4.67 -7.66
CA ASP A 22 6.95 -3.77 -8.77
C ASP A 22 8.15 -2.84 -8.45
N GLY A 23 8.71 -2.94 -7.23
CA GLY A 23 9.82 -2.10 -6.76
C GLY A 23 9.40 -0.73 -6.24
N ARG A 24 8.09 -0.45 -6.13
CA ARG A 24 7.58 0.79 -5.54
C ARG A 24 7.57 0.71 -4.02
N GLU A 25 8.01 1.79 -3.38
CA GLU A 25 7.86 2.02 -1.95
C GLU A 25 6.65 2.91 -1.70
N ILE A 26 5.72 2.42 -0.90
CA ILE A 26 4.49 3.10 -0.50
C ILE A 26 4.56 3.35 1.00
N ARG A 27 4.15 4.54 1.44
CA ARG A 27 4.12 4.89 2.87
C ARG A 27 2.67 4.93 3.32
N SER A 28 2.34 4.21 4.39
CA SER A 28 1.00 4.25 4.98
C SER A 28 1.07 4.30 6.49
N TYR A 29 0.02 4.84 7.12
CA TYR A 29 -0.15 4.85 8.57
C TYR A 29 -1.08 3.74 9.05
N ASP A 30 -1.65 2.93 8.14
CA ASP A 30 -2.62 1.92 8.52
C ASP A 30 -1.96 0.60 8.94
N PRO A 31 -2.12 0.15 10.20
CA PRO A 31 -1.44 -1.02 10.74
C PRO A 31 -1.95 -2.36 10.21
N ARG A 32 -3.02 -2.38 9.40
CA ARG A 32 -3.63 -3.62 8.89
C ARG A 32 -2.94 -4.12 7.62
N ILE A 33 -1.97 -3.39 7.10
CA ILE A 33 -1.25 -3.73 5.88
C ILE A 33 -0.18 -4.76 6.19
N GLU A 34 -0.27 -5.94 5.57
CA GLU A 34 0.65 -7.04 5.82
C GLU A 34 1.38 -7.50 4.55
N ALA A 35 2.50 -8.21 4.75
CA ALA A 35 3.22 -8.81 3.63
C ALA A 35 2.37 -9.87 2.94
N ASN A 36 2.53 -10.01 1.62
CA ASN A 36 1.74 -10.88 0.73
C ASN A 36 0.33 -10.42 0.38
N ASP A 37 -0.16 -9.32 0.95
CA ASP A 37 -1.42 -8.75 0.49
C ASP A 37 -1.36 -8.31 -0.97
N THR A 38 -2.52 -8.36 -1.63
CA THR A 38 -2.69 -7.83 -2.97
C THR A 38 -3.36 -6.46 -2.88
N ILE A 39 -2.65 -5.44 -3.34
CA ILE A 39 -3.14 -4.08 -3.41
C ILE A 39 -3.52 -3.70 -4.84
N LYS A 40 -4.65 -3.01 -5.00
CA LYS A 40 -4.96 -2.32 -6.25
C LYS A 40 -4.50 -0.87 -6.10
N LEU A 41 -3.56 -0.46 -6.93
CA LEU A 41 -3.11 0.92 -7.05
C LEU A 41 -3.88 1.59 -8.20
N GLU A 42 -4.59 2.67 -7.87
CA GLU A 42 -5.23 3.55 -8.84
C GLU A 42 -4.49 4.88 -8.87
N LEU A 43 -3.85 5.17 -10.00
CA LEU A 43 -3.07 6.39 -10.23
C LEU A 43 -3.96 7.36 -11.01
N GLU A 44 -4.67 8.24 -10.32
CA GLU A 44 -5.32 9.38 -10.98
C GLU A 44 -4.30 10.50 -11.17
N ALA A 45 -4.17 10.99 -12.41
CA ALA A 45 -3.19 12.01 -12.76
C ALA A 45 -3.47 13.31 -11.98
N GLY A 46 -2.66 13.57 -10.94
CA GLY A 46 -2.77 14.76 -10.08
C GLY A 46 -3.36 14.52 -8.69
N ALA A 47 -3.71 13.29 -8.32
CA ALA A 47 -4.21 12.93 -6.99
C ALA A 47 -3.27 11.94 -6.27
N ASN A 48 -3.41 11.84 -4.94
CA ASN A 48 -2.77 10.79 -4.17
C ASN A 48 -3.29 9.43 -4.63
N PRO A 49 -2.42 8.42 -4.84
CA PRO A 49 -2.87 7.11 -5.30
C PRO A 49 -3.81 6.47 -4.27
N ASN A 50 -4.95 5.95 -4.72
CA ASN A 50 -5.80 5.15 -3.86
C ASN A 50 -5.28 3.71 -3.81
N ILE A 51 -5.19 3.15 -2.61
CA ILE A 51 -4.76 1.78 -2.37
C ILE A 51 -5.96 0.98 -1.87
N TYR A 52 -6.29 -0.10 -2.57
CA TYR A 52 -7.33 -1.02 -2.13
C TYR A 52 -6.75 -2.35 -1.70
N ILE A 53 -7.09 -2.83 -0.51
CA ILE A 53 -6.67 -4.16 -0.01
C ILE A 53 -7.80 -5.17 -0.23
N GLY A 54 -7.45 -6.41 -0.58
CA GLY A 54 -8.41 -7.52 -0.60
C GLY A 54 -9.57 -7.32 -1.57
N TRP A 55 -9.29 -6.87 -2.81
CA TRP A 55 -10.29 -6.67 -3.87
C TRP A 55 -11.26 -5.48 -3.68
N GLY A 56 -10.84 -4.41 -3.01
CA GLY A 56 -11.70 -3.21 -2.86
C GLY A 56 -12.50 -3.15 -1.57
N LEU A 57 -12.25 -4.08 -0.63
CA LEU A 57 -12.94 -4.09 0.66
C LEU A 57 -12.48 -2.99 1.61
N TYR A 58 -11.32 -2.38 1.33
CA TYR A 58 -10.72 -1.38 2.20
C TYR A 58 -9.90 -0.37 1.38
N GLU A 59 -10.20 0.93 1.53
CA GLU A 59 -9.49 2.04 0.88
C GLU A 59 -8.52 2.69 1.87
N VAL A 60 -7.25 2.73 1.51
CA VAL A 60 -6.20 3.48 2.22
C VAL A 60 -5.86 4.70 1.39
N LYS A 61 -6.14 5.87 1.96
CA LYS A 61 -5.61 7.13 1.45
C LYS A 61 -4.21 7.33 2.03
N ILE A 62 -3.24 7.43 1.14
CA ILE A 62 -1.86 7.80 1.45
C ILE A 62 -1.69 9.32 1.45
#